data_AF-Q4K3H8-F1
#
_entry.id   AF-Q4K3H8-F1
#
_cell.length_a   1.000
_cell.length_b   1.000
_cell.length_c   1.000
_cell.angle_alpha   90.00
_cell.angle_beta   90.00
_cell.angle_gamma   90.00
#
_symmetry.space_group_name_H-M   'P 1'
#
loop_
_entity.id
_entity.type
_entity.pdbx_description
1 polymer ?
#
loop_
_entity_poly.entity_id
_entity_poly.type
_entity_poly.pdbx_seq_one_letter_code
_entity_poly.pdbx_strand_id
1 'polypeptide(L)'
;MSQTLSMAPERKFGAPLFALLLLVAGALFLQAQVGARQVLLLLLGAALGLTLYHAAFGFTSAWRVFIRDRRGAGLRAQMVMLALAVLLFFPALGAGSLFGQPVVGLVAPAGVSVIFGAFIFGIGMQLGGGCASGTLFTVGGGNARMLVTLAFFICGSLIATHHVDWWFALPSLPPISIVQSFGVGPALGLSLCLFALIAVLTLTLEKRRHGSLEAPVASEHQGWRRLLRGPWPLVWGAVALALLNFATLALAGRPWGITSAFALWGAKVASGLGVDVGSWVFWQGAANAKALAAPVWQDITSVMDIGIVLGALLAAGLAGRFAPNLRIPTRSLVAAVIGGLLLGYGSRLAYGCNIGAYFSGIASGSLHGWLWLVAAFIGNGVGVRLRPWFFAEERSPQGLTGC
;
A
#
# COMPACT_ATOMS: atom_id res chain seq x y z
N MET A 1 2.60 38.71 -12.45
CA MET A 1 3.47 38.14 -13.49
C MET A 1 3.13 36.67 -13.65
N SER A 2 2.48 36.35 -14.77
CA SER A 2 2.02 35.01 -15.12
C SER A 2 3.25 34.12 -15.37
N GLN A 3 3.51 33.14 -14.51
CA GLN A 3 4.49 32.11 -14.78
C GLN A 3 3.82 31.04 -15.66
N THR A 4 3.86 31.28 -16.97
CA THR A 4 3.66 30.23 -17.97
C THR A 4 4.83 29.26 -17.90
N LEU A 5 4.64 28.11 -17.25
CA LEU A 5 5.56 26.98 -17.36
C LEU A 5 5.46 26.44 -18.79
N SER A 6 6.41 26.86 -19.62
CA SER A 6 6.59 26.41 -20.99
C SER A 6 7.32 25.06 -21.06
N MET A 7 6.97 24.33 -22.12
CA MET A 7 7.51 23.07 -22.65
C MET A 7 7.17 21.78 -21.89
N ALA A 8 6.06 21.17 -22.33
CA ALA A 8 5.84 19.74 -22.12
C ALA A 8 7.06 18.96 -22.61
N PRO A 9 7.68 18.09 -21.78
CA PRO A 9 8.83 17.31 -22.20
C PRO A 9 8.44 16.41 -23.39
N GLU A 10 9.37 16.28 -24.32
CA GLU A 10 9.26 15.48 -25.54
C GLU A 10 8.66 14.09 -25.25
N ARG A 11 7.61 13.72 -25.99
CA ARG A 11 6.78 12.54 -25.72
C ARG A 11 7.56 11.25 -26.01
N LYS A 12 8.13 10.64 -24.99
CA LYS A 12 8.75 9.30 -25.11
C LYS A 12 7.68 8.22 -24.98
N PHE A 13 7.02 7.87 -26.10
CA PHE A 13 6.06 6.75 -26.18
C PHE A 13 6.65 5.37 -25.85
N GLY A 14 7.96 5.26 -25.65
CA GLY A 14 8.63 4.00 -25.33
C GLY A 14 8.19 3.37 -24.00
N ALA A 15 8.04 4.16 -22.92
CA ALA A 15 7.65 3.63 -21.61
C ALA A 15 6.25 2.98 -21.58
N PRO A 16 5.16 3.63 -22.08
CA PRO A 16 3.85 3.01 -22.07
C PRO A 16 3.76 1.82 -23.03
N LEU A 17 4.44 1.86 -24.18
CA LEU A 17 4.50 0.72 -25.11
C LEU A 17 5.22 -0.48 -24.48
N PHE A 18 6.35 -0.24 -23.82
CA PHE A 18 7.10 -1.27 -23.11
C PHE A 18 6.28 -1.91 -21.98
N ALA A 19 5.58 -1.11 -21.18
CA ALA A 19 4.68 -1.62 -20.16
C ALA A 19 3.56 -2.49 -20.74
N LEU A 20 2.95 -2.06 -21.86
CA LEU A 20 1.90 -2.83 -22.54
C LEU A 20 2.44 -4.15 -23.08
N LEU A 21 3.62 -4.14 -23.72
CA LEU A 21 4.27 -5.36 -24.22
C LEU A 21 4.54 -6.36 -23.09
N LEU A 22 5.05 -5.88 -21.94
CA LEU A 22 5.28 -6.74 -20.77
C LEU A 22 3.97 -7.28 -20.17
N LEU A 23 2.90 -6.48 -20.13
CA LEU A 23 1.60 -6.94 -19.67
C LEU A 23 1.01 -8.01 -20.59
N VAL A 24 1.11 -7.83 -21.91
CA VAL A 24 0.63 -8.81 -22.91
C VAL A 24 1.48 -10.08 -22.84
N ALA A 25 2.80 -9.97 -22.83
CA ALA A 25 3.69 -11.12 -22.72
C ALA A 25 3.46 -11.89 -21.41
N GLY A 26 3.33 -11.16 -20.28
CA GLY A 26 3.00 -11.74 -18.99
C GLY A 26 1.63 -12.43 -18.98
N ALA A 27 0.61 -11.84 -19.60
CA ALA A 27 -0.71 -12.43 -19.73
C ALA A 27 -0.67 -13.73 -20.55
N LEU A 28 0.02 -13.74 -21.70
CA LEU A 28 0.18 -14.94 -22.52
C LEU A 28 0.95 -16.05 -21.78
N PHE A 29 2.03 -15.68 -21.07
CA PHE A 29 2.80 -16.61 -20.25
C PHE A 29 1.95 -17.22 -19.12
N LEU A 30 1.23 -16.39 -18.37
CA LEU A 30 0.38 -16.86 -17.26
C LEU A 30 -0.80 -17.70 -17.77
N GLN A 31 -1.36 -17.36 -18.94
CA GLN A 31 -2.39 -18.18 -19.57
C GLN A 31 -1.88 -19.58 -19.90
N ALA A 32 -0.66 -19.69 -20.42
CA ALA A 32 -0.05 -20.97 -20.79
C ALA A 32 0.39 -21.81 -19.58
N GLN A 33 0.85 -21.19 -18.49
CA GLN A 33 1.47 -21.88 -17.36
C GLN A 33 0.54 -22.11 -16.16
N VAL A 34 -0.51 -21.30 -16.01
CA VAL A 34 -1.37 -21.32 -14.81
C VAL A 34 -2.85 -21.26 -15.18
N GLY A 35 -3.23 -20.32 -16.03
CA GLY A 35 -4.59 -20.16 -16.55
C GLY A 35 -5.19 -18.77 -16.36
N ALA A 36 -6.42 -18.59 -16.87
CA ALA A 36 -7.08 -17.30 -17.02
C ALA A 36 -7.25 -16.51 -15.72
N ARG A 37 -7.49 -17.19 -14.58
CA ARG A 37 -7.60 -16.55 -13.27
C ARG A 37 -6.34 -15.74 -12.92
N GLN A 38 -5.16 -16.29 -13.21
CA GLN A 38 -3.88 -15.64 -12.92
C GLN A 38 -3.63 -14.43 -13.84
N VAL A 39 -4.10 -14.50 -15.09
CA VAL A 39 -4.09 -13.37 -16.03
C VAL A 39 -4.97 -12.23 -15.53
N LEU A 40 -6.19 -12.53 -15.08
CA LEU A 40 -7.10 -11.53 -14.54
C LEU A 40 -6.52 -10.87 -13.27
N LEU A 41 -5.80 -11.62 -12.44
CA LEU A 41 -5.09 -11.06 -11.28
C LEU A 41 -3.93 -10.13 -11.68
N LEU A 42 -3.18 -10.45 -12.74
CA LEU A 42 -2.17 -9.54 -13.31
C LEU A 42 -2.81 -8.22 -13.78
N LEU A 43 -3.93 -8.30 -14.50
CA LEU A 43 -4.65 -7.14 -15.00
C LEU A 43 -5.26 -6.31 -13.86
N LEU A 44 -5.79 -6.94 -12.81
CA LEU A 44 -6.23 -6.24 -11.60
C LEU A 44 -5.06 -5.54 -10.90
N GLY A 45 -3.91 -6.19 -10.78
CA GLY A 45 -2.68 -5.57 -10.31
C GLY A 45 -2.30 -4.33 -11.13
N ALA A 46 -2.35 -4.43 -12.46
CA ALA A 46 -2.09 -3.31 -13.35
C ALA A 46 -3.08 -2.15 -13.17
N ALA A 47 -4.37 -2.45 -13.03
CA ALA A 47 -5.38 -1.44 -12.74
C ALA A 47 -5.16 -0.75 -11.38
N LEU A 48 -4.75 -1.51 -10.35
CA LEU A 48 -4.38 -0.97 -9.04
C LEU A 48 -3.16 -0.05 -9.15
N GLY A 49 -2.10 -0.47 -9.84
CA GLY A 49 -0.90 0.34 -10.07
C GLY A 49 -1.18 1.65 -10.81
N LEU A 50 -1.98 1.57 -11.88
CA LEU A 50 -2.40 2.73 -12.65
C LEU A 50 -3.21 3.71 -11.79
N THR A 51 -4.16 3.19 -11.01
CA THR A 51 -4.99 3.99 -10.09
C THR A 51 -4.14 4.68 -9.04
N LEU A 52 -3.24 3.94 -8.38
CA LEU A 52 -2.34 4.47 -7.35
C LEU A 52 -1.46 5.61 -7.90
N TYR A 53 -0.92 5.43 -9.11
CA TYR A 53 -0.05 6.42 -9.75
C TYR A 53 -0.83 7.68 -10.16
N HIS A 54 -1.93 7.56 -10.92
CA HIS A 54 -2.68 8.73 -11.40
C HIS A 54 -3.37 9.51 -10.30
N ALA A 55 -3.85 8.83 -9.26
CA ALA A 55 -4.43 9.50 -8.08
C ALA A 55 -3.36 9.99 -7.09
N ALA A 56 -2.08 9.62 -7.29
CA ALA A 56 -1.01 9.81 -6.32
C ALA A 56 -1.45 9.40 -4.89
N PHE A 57 -2.18 8.29 -4.80
CA PHE A 57 -2.88 7.88 -3.57
C PHE A 57 -1.89 7.28 -2.57
N GLY A 58 -1.14 8.15 -1.90
CA GLY A 58 -0.08 7.79 -0.95
C GLY A 58 -0.58 7.80 0.48
N PHE A 59 -0.57 6.63 1.15
CA PHE A 59 -0.90 6.54 2.57
C PHE A 59 0.11 7.32 3.43
N THR A 60 1.40 7.12 3.16
CA THR A 60 2.51 7.76 3.87
C THR A 60 2.50 9.28 3.77
N SER A 61 2.26 9.83 2.58
CA SER A 61 2.24 11.28 2.36
C SER A 61 1.02 11.91 3.00
N ALA A 62 -0.17 11.30 2.85
CA ALA A 62 -1.40 11.78 3.48
C ALA A 62 -1.25 11.90 5.00
N TRP A 63 -0.68 10.89 5.65
CA TRP A 63 -0.47 10.90 7.10
C TRP A 63 0.58 11.94 7.51
N ARG A 64 1.70 12.05 6.78
CA ARG A 64 2.73 13.07 7.04
C ARG A 64 2.17 14.49 6.93
N VAL A 65 1.45 14.78 5.84
CA VAL A 65 0.85 16.09 5.58
C VAL A 65 -0.16 16.46 6.67
N PHE A 66 -0.96 15.50 7.14
CA PHE A 66 -1.85 15.74 8.27
C PHE A 66 -1.09 15.97 9.59
N ILE A 67 -0.07 15.17 9.91
CA ILE A 67 0.72 15.31 11.14
C ILE A 67 1.43 16.67 11.19
N ARG A 68 2.07 17.08 10.08
CA ARG A 68 2.86 18.32 10.00
C ARG A 68 1.97 19.55 9.82
N ASP A 69 1.07 19.51 8.84
CA ASP A 69 0.37 20.68 8.32
C ASP A 69 -1.13 20.70 8.67
N ARG A 70 -1.67 19.63 9.27
CA ARG A 70 -3.11 19.44 9.58
C ARG A 70 -4.02 19.53 8.35
N ARG A 71 -3.47 19.32 7.15
CA ARG A 71 -4.25 19.17 5.90
C ARG A 71 -4.77 17.74 5.82
N GLY A 72 -6.09 17.57 5.78
CA GLY A 72 -6.75 16.28 5.99
C GLY A 72 -7.28 15.61 4.71
N ALA A 73 -7.08 16.19 3.53
CA ALA A 73 -7.71 15.72 2.28
C ALA A 73 -7.41 14.23 1.98
N GLY A 74 -6.16 13.81 2.17
CA GLY A 74 -5.76 12.41 1.98
C GLY A 74 -6.40 11.44 2.98
N LEU A 75 -6.51 11.83 4.27
CA LEU A 75 -7.17 10.99 5.28
C LEU A 75 -8.67 10.85 4.99
N ARG A 76 -9.33 11.94 4.56
CA ARG A 76 -10.75 11.89 4.15
C ARG A 76 -10.97 10.97 2.96
N ALA A 77 -10.07 11.01 1.96
CA ALA A 77 -10.14 10.10 0.83
C ALA A 77 -9.96 8.63 1.28
N GLN A 78 -9.09 8.34 2.25
CA GLN A 78 -8.99 7.01 2.86
C GLN A 78 -10.27 6.59 3.60
N MET A 79 -10.95 7.52 4.29
CA MET A 79 -12.24 7.23 4.93
C MET A 79 -13.32 6.89 3.90
N VAL A 80 -13.37 7.60 2.76
CA VAL A 80 -14.28 7.27 1.65
C VAL A 80 -13.97 5.90 1.07
N MET A 81 -12.68 5.60 0.85
CA MET A 81 -12.22 4.29 0.38
C MET A 81 -12.64 3.16 1.34
N LEU A 82 -12.45 3.34 2.65
CA LEU A 82 -12.84 2.38 3.67
C LEU A 82 -14.35 2.22 3.79
N ALA A 83 -15.10 3.32 3.75
CA ALA A 83 -16.56 3.30 3.79
C ALA A 83 -17.15 2.49 2.63
N LEU A 84 -16.66 2.73 1.41
CA LEU A 84 -17.08 1.95 0.25
C LEU A 84 -16.63 0.48 0.35
N ALA A 85 -15.43 0.22 0.87
CA ALA A 85 -14.95 -1.14 1.04
C ALA A 85 -15.79 -1.94 2.05
N VAL A 86 -16.13 -1.38 3.23
CA VAL A 86 -16.98 -2.10 4.20
C VAL A 86 -18.40 -2.32 3.68
N LEU A 87 -18.95 -1.38 2.90
CA LEU A 87 -20.26 -1.53 2.25
C LEU A 87 -20.29 -2.72 1.28
N LEU A 88 -19.18 -2.98 0.60
CA LEU A 88 -19.06 -4.10 -0.34
C LEU A 88 -18.66 -5.41 0.35
N PHE A 89 -17.70 -5.36 1.27
CA PHE A 89 -17.09 -6.55 1.87
C PHE A 89 -17.98 -7.17 2.94
N PHE A 90 -18.60 -6.39 3.82
CA PHE A 90 -19.32 -6.98 4.96
C PHE A 90 -20.49 -7.88 4.53
N PRO A 91 -21.32 -7.50 3.53
CA PRO A 91 -22.34 -8.41 3.00
C PRO A 91 -21.75 -9.68 2.38
N ALA A 92 -20.69 -9.56 1.57
CA ALA A 92 -20.04 -10.70 0.93
C ALA A 92 -19.40 -11.66 1.94
N LEU A 93 -18.74 -11.12 2.97
CA LEU A 93 -18.13 -11.91 4.04
C LEU A 93 -19.18 -12.50 4.99
N GLY A 94 -20.29 -11.79 5.23
CA GLY A 94 -21.42 -12.32 6.00
C GLY A 94 -22.11 -13.49 5.29
N ALA A 95 -22.18 -13.46 3.95
CA ALA A 95 -22.70 -14.56 3.15
C ALA A 95 -21.71 -15.75 3.02
N GLY A 96 -20.42 -15.55 3.32
CA GLY A 96 -19.35 -16.56 3.23
C GLY A 96 -18.97 -16.98 1.80
N SER A 97 -19.75 -16.58 0.79
CA SER A 97 -19.48 -16.82 -0.62
C SER A 97 -19.87 -15.61 -1.47
N LEU A 98 -19.18 -15.43 -2.59
CA LEU A 98 -19.44 -14.39 -3.56
C LEU A 98 -19.42 -15.01 -4.96
N PHE A 99 -20.53 -14.89 -5.69
CA PHE A 99 -20.72 -15.53 -7.00
C PHE A 99 -20.45 -17.05 -6.99
N GLY A 100 -20.83 -17.73 -5.90
CA GLY A 100 -20.63 -19.18 -5.73
C GLY A 100 -19.20 -19.60 -5.34
N GLN A 101 -18.27 -18.65 -5.16
CA GLN A 101 -16.91 -18.92 -4.68
C GLN A 101 -16.78 -18.58 -3.20
N PRO A 102 -16.11 -19.41 -2.38
CA PRO A 102 -15.86 -19.09 -0.98
C PRO A 102 -14.94 -17.88 -0.87
N VAL A 103 -15.31 -16.92 -0.01
CA VAL A 103 -14.52 -15.72 0.26
C VAL A 103 -14.20 -15.63 1.73
N VAL A 104 -12.94 -15.34 2.04
CA VAL A 104 -12.47 -15.18 3.42
C VAL A 104 -11.88 -13.80 3.63
N GLY A 105 -12.22 -13.17 4.76
CA GLY A 105 -11.65 -11.89 5.15
C GLY A 105 -10.23 -12.04 5.69
N LEU A 106 -9.46 -10.96 5.64
CA LEU A 106 -8.14 -10.90 6.29
C LEU A 106 -8.32 -10.54 7.77
N VAL A 107 -8.57 -11.56 8.58
CA VAL A 107 -8.74 -11.44 10.04
C VAL A 107 -7.50 -12.03 10.72
N ALA A 108 -6.74 -11.19 11.40
CA ALA A 108 -5.50 -11.58 12.08
C ALA A 108 -5.60 -11.37 13.60
N PRO A 109 -4.75 -12.05 14.41
CA PRO A 109 -4.64 -11.82 15.84
C PRO A 109 -4.31 -10.36 16.15
N ALA A 110 -4.81 -9.85 17.27
CA ALA A 110 -4.49 -8.51 17.76
C ALA A 110 -3.60 -8.64 19.02
N GLY A 111 -2.30 -8.41 18.89
CA GLY A 111 -1.36 -8.67 19.98
C GLY A 111 -0.16 -7.72 20.04
N VAL A 112 0.77 -8.03 20.92
CA VAL A 112 2.00 -7.23 21.13
C VAL A 112 2.83 -7.11 19.86
N SER A 113 2.95 -8.21 19.10
CA SER A 113 3.63 -8.23 17.79
C SER A 113 3.08 -7.18 16.83
N VAL A 114 1.76 -7.00 16.82
CA VAL A 114 1.06 -6.06 15.95
C VAL A 114 1.34 -4.63 16.35
N ILE A 115 1.28 -4.32 17.64
CA ILE A 115 1.57 -2.98 18.16
C ILE A 115 2.98 -2.58 17.78
N PHE A 116 3.96 -3.44 18.10
CA PHE A 116 5.35 -3.16 17.80
C PHE A 116 5.62 -3.09 16.30
N GLY A 117 5.14 -4.08 15.55
CA GLY A 117 5.31 -4.17 14.10
C GLY A 117 4.70 -2.98 13.36
N ALA A 118 3.47 -2.59 13.70
CA ALA A 118 2.80 -1.44 13.09
C ALA A 118 3.51 -0.13 13.45
N PHE A 119 3.98 0.02 14.69
CA PHE A 119 4.74 1.20 15.13
C PHE A 119 6.04 1.37 14.33
N ILE A 120 6.89 0.35 14.25
CA ILE A 120 8.14 0.43 13.47
C ILE A 120 7.87 0.57 11.97
N PHE A 121 6.80 -0.05 11.45
CA PHE A 121 6.35 0.13 10.08
C PHE A 121 5.96 1.60 9.83
N GLY A 122 5.33 2.25 10.82
CA GLY A 122 5.01 3.67 10.81
C GLY A 122 6.23 4.57 10.65
N ILE A 123 7.30 4.28 11.39
CA ILE A 123 8.59 4.96 11.26
C ILE A 123 9.19 4.69 9.87
N GLY A 124 9.20 3.42 9.48
CA GLY A 124 9.73 2.95 8.19
C GLY A 124 9.06 3.62 6.99
N MET A 125 7.75 3.86 7.03
CA MET A 125 7.02 4.60 6.00
C MET A 125 7.64 5.98 5.75
N GLN A 126 7.99 6.70 6.82
CA GLN A 126 8.51 8.05 6.71
C GLN A 126 9.98 8.08 6.30
N LEU A 127 10.81 7.13 6.74
CA LEU A 127 12.21 7.06 6.31
C LEU A 127 12.34 6.50 4.90
N GLY A 128 11.58 5.46 4.58
CA GLY A 128 11.55 4.76 3.29
C GLY A 128 10.93 5.61 2.18
N GLY A 129 10.02 6.53 2.52
CA GLY A 129 9.39 7.45 1.57
C GLY A 129 8.08 6.94 0.97
N GLY A 130 7.62 5.77 1.38
CA GLY A 130 6.37 5.16 0.94
C GLY A 130 5.96 3.97 1.82
N CYS A 131 4.72 3.51 1.64
CA CYS A 131 4.25 2.23 2.17
C CYS A 131 4.56 1.10 1.16
N ALA A 132 4.04 -0.11 1.36
CA ALA A 132 4.28 -1.23 0.45
C ALA A 132 3.78 -0.94 -0.99
N SER A 133 2.50 -0.59 -1.16
CA SER A 133 1.96 -0.17 -2.46
C SER A 133 2.65 1.09 -2.97
N GLY A 134 2.92 2.04 -2.08
CA GLY A 134 3.71 3.24 -2.33
C GLY A 134 5.03 2.95 -3.02
N THR A 135 5.78 1.98 -2.48
CA THR A 135 7.07 1.55 -3.00
C THR A 135 6.92 0.97 -4.40
N LEU A 136 5.96 0.05 -4.61
CA LEU A 136 5.75 -0.59 -5.91
C LEU A 136 5.35 0.38 -7.02
N PHE A 137 4.33 1.22 -6.80
CA PHE A 137 3.89 2.14 -7.87
C PHE A 137 4.93 3.24 -8.13
N THR A 138 5.72 3.63 -7.12
CA THR A 138 6.76 4.65 -7.30
C THR A 138 8.01 4.06 -7.99
N VAL A 139 8.31 2.77 -7.77
CA VAL A 139 9.26 2.01 -8.58
C VAL A 139 8.80 1.95 -10.04
N GLY A 140 7.55 1.56 -10.29
CA GLY A 140 6.97 1.59 -11.65
C GLY A 140 7.01 2.97 -12.29
N GLY A 141 6.86 4.02 -11.47
CA GLY A 141 7.00 5.41 -11.89
C GLY A 141 8.43 5.87 -12.24
N GLY A 142 9.45 5.02 -12.04
CA GLY A 142 10.85 5.29 -12.38
C GLY A 142 11.71 5.83 -11.24
N ASN A 143 11.27 5.80 -9.97
CA ASN A 143 12.08 6.30 -8.87
C ASN A 143 13.14 5.28 -8.41
N ALA A 144 14.40 5.53 -8.75
CA ALA A 144 15.50 4.64 -8.41
C ALA A 144 15.72 4.45 -6.90
N ARG A 145 15.45 5.48 -6.07
CA ARG A 145 15.57 5.36 -4.61
C ARG A 145 14.59 4.32 -4.06
N MET A 146 13.40 4.21 -4.65
CA MET A 146 12.40 3.25 -4.19
C MET A 146 12.80 1.80 -4.48
N LEU A 147 13.69 1.55 -5.46
CA LEU A 147 14.26 0.22 -5.66
C LEU A 147 15.10 -0.21 -4.46
N VAL A 148 15.86 0.72 -3.88
CA VAL A 148 16.64 0.46 -2.67
C VAL A 148 15.71 0.20 -1.49
N THR A 149 14.69 1.04 -1.29
CA THR A 149 13.67 0.80 -0.25
C THR A 149 13.04 -0.58 -0.44
N LEU A 150 12.67 -0.97 -1.67
CA LEU A 150 12.06 -2.27 -1.97
C LEU A 150 13.00 -3.44 -1.66
N ALA A 151 14.28 -3.35 -2.05
CA ALA A 151 15.26 -4.39 -1.78
C ALA A 151 15.40 -4.63 -0.27
N PHE A 152 15.56 -3.57 0.52
CA PHE A 152 15.65 -3.68 1.97
C PHE A 152 14.32 -4.00 2.65
N PHE A 153 13.19 -3.70 2.01
CA PHE A 153 11.87 -4.21 2.41
C PHE A 153 11.83 -5.74 2.31
N ILE A 154 12.25 -6.30 1.17
CA ILE A 154 12.34 -7.74 0.97
C ILE A 154 13.27 -8.38 2.01
N CYS A 155 14.46 -7.81 2.23
CA CYS A 155 15.40 -8.28 3.26
C CYS A 155 14.79 -8.23 4.66
N GLY A 156 14.18 -7.10 5.06
CA GLY A 156 13.54 -6.96 6.37
C GLY A 156 12.37 -7.92 6.57
N SER A 157 11.60 -8.18 5.51
CA SER A 157 10.49 -9.14 5.52
C SER A 157 11.00 -10.57 5.71
N LEU A 158 12.06 -10.95 5.00
CA LEU A 158 12.72 -12.25 5.18
C LEU A 158 13.26 -12.42 6.61
N ILE A 159 14.00 -11.43 7.12
CA ILE A 159 14.56 -11.48 8.49
C ILE A 159 13.43 -11.66 9.52
N ALA A 160 12.28 -11.00 9.34
CA ALA A 160 11.16 -11.22 10.23
C ALA A 160 10.62 -12.66 10.18
N THR A 161 10.59 -13.33 9.01
CA THR A 161 10.12 -14.73 8.94
C THR A 161 10.98 -15.71 9.76
N HIS A 162 12.23 -15.36 10.07
CA HIS A 162 13.09 -16.12 10.95
C HIS A 162 12.80 -15.86 12.45
N HIS A 163 12.28 -14.68 12.81
CA HIS A 163 12.07 -14.26 14.21
C HIS A 163 10.61 -14.28 14.67
N VAL A 164 9.66 -14.58 13.77
CA VAL A 164 8.22 -14.46 14.06
C VAL A 164 7.73 -15.43 15.14
N ASP A 165 8.42 -16.55 15.35
CA ASP A 165 8.13 -17.53 16.39
C ASP A 165 8.12 -16.88 17.78
N TRP A 166 9.16 -16.12 18.11
CA TRP A 166 9.25 -15.39 19.38
C TRP A 166 8.15 -14.33 19.49
N TRP A 167 7.91 -13.56 18.42
CA TRP A 167 6.89 -12.51 18.41
C TRP A 167 5.47 -13.05 18.54
N PHE A 168 5.18 -14.20 17.94
CA PHE A 168 3.85 -14.81 17.95
C PHE A 168 3.59 -15.61 19.24
N ALA A 169 4.61 -15.90 20.03
CA ALA A 169 4.46 -16.45 21.38
C ALA A 169 4.04 -15.40 22.42
N LEU A 170 4.19 -14.09 22.12
CA LEU A 170 3.78 -13.02 23.01
C LEU A 170 2.24 -12.92 23.13
N PRO A 171 1.72 -12.27 24.20
CA PRO A 171 0.29 -12.13 24.41
C PRO A 171 -0.44 -11.55 23.18
N SER A 172 -1.48 -12.25 22.75
CA SER A 172 -2.32 -11.84 21.64
C SER A 172 -3.77 -12.25 21.87
N LEU A 173 -4.70 -11.40 21.43
CA LEU A 173 -6.10 -11.76 21.28
C LEU A 173 -6.26 -12.63 20.03
N PRO A 174 -7.20 -13.59 20.04
CA PRO A 174 -7.51 -14.37 18.86
C PRO A 174 -7.96 -13.47 17.70
N PRO A 175 -7.93 -13.95 16.44
CA PRO A 175 -8.49 -13.22 15.32
C PRO A 175 -9.98 -12.89 15.54
N ILE A 176 -10.29 -11.61 15.78
CA ILE A 176 -11.66 -11.15 16.03
C ILE A 176 -12.18 -10.41 14.79
N SER A 177 -13.32 -10.86 14.27
CA SER A 177 -14.08 -10.20 13.20
C SER A 177 -15.36 -9.56 13.76
N ILE A 178 -15.49 -8.24 13.66
CA ILE A 178 -16.68 -7.52 14.11
C ILE A 178 -17.94 -7.94 13.33
N VAL A 179 -17.77 -8.40 12.07
CA VAL A 179 -18.87 -8.89 11.24
C VAL A 179 -19.41 -10.21 11.79
N GLN A 180 -18.52 -11.11 12.22
CA GLN A 180 -18.92 -12.39 12.82
C GLN A 180 -19.45 -12.19 14.26
N SER A 181 -18.94 -11.21 15.00
CA SER A 181 -19.36 -10.95 16.38
C SER A 181 -20.69 -10.20 16.50
N PHE A 182 -20.93 -9.18 15.67
CA PHE A 182 -22.10 -8.30 15.79
C PHE A 182 -23.09 -8.41 14.62
N GLY A 183 -22.75 -9.18 13.58
CA GLY A 183 -23.51 -9.22 12.32
C GLY A 183 -23.21 -8.02 11.41
N VAL A 184 -23.64 -8.14 10.15
CA VAL A 184 -23.32 -7.19 9.07
C VAL A 184 -23.83 -5.77 9.38
N GLY A 185 -25.10 -5.63 9.78
CA GLY A 185 -25.74 -4.33 10.01
C GLY A 185 -25.06 -3.50 11.10
N PRO A 186 -24.96 -4.01 12.34
CA PRO A 186 -24.29 -3.29 13.43
C PRO A 186 -22.81 -3.02 13.16
N ALA A 187 -22.08 -3.98 12.58
CA ALA A 187 -20.68 -3.78 12.20
C ALA A 187 -20.51 -2.65 11.17
N LEU A 188 -21.40 -2.58 10.19
CA LEU A 188 -21.41 -1.53 9.17
C LEU A 188 -21.70 -0.17 9.78
N GLY A 189 -22.73 -0.07 10.62
CA GLY A 189 -23.09 1.15 11.34
C GLY A 189 -21.92 1.67 12.18
N LEU A 190 -21.30 0.80 12.99
CA LEU A 190 -20.13 1.15 13.80
C LEU A 190 -18.96 1.66 12.93
N SER A 191 -18.64 0.94 11.84
CA SER A 191 -17.53 1.31 10.96
C SER A 191 -17.75 2.65 10.27
N LEU A 192 -18.95 2.89 9.73
CA LEU A 192 -19.32 4.15 9.09
C LEU A 192 -19.32 5.32 10.07
N CYS A 193 -19.80 5.11 11.31
CA CYS A 193 -19.74 6.11 12.37
C CYS A 193 -18.28 6.49 12.70
N LEU A 194 -17.39 5.51 12.82
CA LEU A 194 -15.96 5.76 13.08
C LEU A 194 -15.29 6.50 11.91
N PHE A 195 -15.57 6.14 10.67
CA PHE A 195 -15.03 6.84 9.50
C PHE A 195 -15.56 8.27 9.39
N ALA A 196 -16.84 8.49 9.67
CA ALA A 196 -17.45 9.81 9.72
C ALA A 196 -16.81 10.67 10.83
N LEU A 197 -16.58 10.09 12.01
CA LEU A 197 -15.91 10.76 13.11
C LEU A 197 -14.49 11.21 12.73
N ILE A 198 -13.69 10.32 12.13
CA ILE A 198 -12.34 10.67 11.65
C ILE A 198 -12.42 11.76 10.57
N ALA A 199 -13.37 11.66 9.63
CA ALA A 199 -13.56 12.67 8.60
C ALA A 199 -13.91 14.05 9.20
N VAL A 200 -14.87 14.12 10.12
CA VAL A 200 -15.26 15.36 10.82
C VAL A 200 -14.11 15.91 11.65
N LEU A 201 -13.36 15.07 12.36
CA LEU A 201 -12.17 15.49 13.09
C LEU A 201 -11.12 16.13 12.17
N THR A 202 -10.85 15.52 11.02
CA THR A 202 -9.87 16.10 10.07
C THR A 202 -10.38 17.40 9.45
N LEU A 203 -11.69 17.52 9.15
CA LEU A 203 -12.30 18.77 8.65
C LEU A 203 -12.20 19.91 9.66
N THR A 204 -12.55 19.62 10.93
CA THR A 204 -12.54 20.62 12.00
C THR A 204 -11.12 21.08 12.31
N LEU A 205 -10.15 20.17 12.40
CA LEU A 205 -8.74 20.52 12.63
C LEU A 205 -8.14 21.31 11.46
N GLU A 206 -8.49 20.97 10.23
CA GLU A 206 -8.01 21.71 9.04
C GLU A 206 -8.57 23.13 8.99
N LYS A 207 -9.89 23.29 9.16
CA LYS A 207 -10.56 24.61 9.19
C LYS A 207 -10.06 25.47 10.35
N ARG A 208 -9.83 24.88 11.53
CA ARG A 208 -9.29 25.62 12.69
C ARG A 208 -7.88 26.15 12.45
N ARG A 209 -7.04 25.44 11.68
CA ARG A 209 -5.66 25.87 11.40
C ARG A 209 -5.55 26.81 10.20
N HIS A 210 -6.35 26.60 9.16
CA HIS A 210 -6.19 27.28 7.87
C HIS A 210 -7.35 28.21 7.48
N GLY A 211 -8.43 28.25 8.27
CA GLY A 211 -9.65 29.01 7.96
C GLY A 211 -10.54 28.40 6.87
N SER A 212 -9.95 27.66 5.92
CA SER A 212 -10.66 27.00 4.82
C SER A 212 -10.08 25.60 4.53
N LEU A 213 -10.84 24.81 3.77
CA LEU A 213 -10.37 23.50 3.28
C LEU A 213 -9.45 23.68 2.08
N GLU A 214 -8.51 22.75 1.93
CA GLU A 214 -7.64 22.68 0.76
C GLU A 214 -8.47 22.57 -0.53
N ALA A 215 -8.19 23.44 -1.49
CA ALA A 215 -8.83 23.40 -2.79
C ALA A 215 -8.38 22.14 -3.56
N PRO A 216 -9.28 21.47 -4.31
CA PRO A 216 -8.90 20.37 -5.17
C PRO A 216 -7.84 20.80 -6.19
N VAL A 217 -6.92 19.89 -6.52
CA VAL A 217 -5.88 20.13 -7.53
C VAL A 217 -6.54 20.44 -8.88
N ALA A 218 -6.30 21.65 -9.38
CA ALA A 218 -6.67 22.06 -10.72
C ALA A 218 -5.89 21.23 -11.75
N SER A 219 -6.57 20.79 -12.82
CA SER A 219 -5.97 20.00 -13.89
C SER A 219 -6.28 20.66 -15.22
N GLU A 220 -5.24 20.85 -16.04
CA GLU A 220 -5.37 21.34 -17.42
C GLU A 220 -6.12 20.32 -18.31
N HIS A 221 -6.02 19.04 -17.97
CA HIS A 221 -6.76 17.98 -18.66
C HIS A 221 -8.21 17.91 -18.15
N GLN A 222 -9.17 17.90 -19.08
CA GLN A 222 -10.59 17.66 -18.83
C GLN A 222 -11.10 16.39 -19.53
N GLY A 223 -12.21 15.83 -19.04
CA GLY A 223 -12.87 14.64 -19.60
C GLY A 223 -11.96 13.42 -19.73
N TRP A 224 -12.05 12.72 -20.86
CA TRP A 224 -11.27 11.50 -21.17
C TRP A 224 -9.75 11.69 -21.09
N ARG A 225 -9.25 12.90 -21.41
CA ARG A 225 -7.81 13.20 -21.32
C ARG A 225 -7.32 13.18 -19.86
N ARG A 226 -8.16 13.62 -18.91
CA ARG A 226 -7.83 13.58 -17.48
C ARG A 226 -7.82 12.15 -16.95
N LEU A 227 -8.75 11.32 -17.42
CA LEU A 227 -8.80 9.90 -17.06
C LEU A 227 -7.51 9.18 -17.47
N LEU A 228 -7.03 9.42 -18.70
CA LEU A 228 -5.84 8.73 -19.22
C LEU A 228 -4.51 9.31 -18.74
N ARG A 229 -4.43 10.61 -18.40
CA ARG A 229 -3.16 11.30 -18.11
C ARG A 229 -3.00 11.76 -16.67
N GLY A 230 -4.10 11.85 -15.92
CA GLY A 230 -4.11 12.44 -14.58
C GLY A 230 -3.79 13.94 -14.57
N PRO A 231 -3.65 14.53 -13.36
CA PRO A 231 -3.86 13.91 -12.05
C PRO A 231 -5.34 13.66 -11.74
N TRP A 232 -5.65 12.50 -11.16
CA TRP A 232 -7.00 12.18 -10.71
C TRP A 232 -7.30 12.86 -9.37
N PRO A 233 -8.56 13.28 -9.13
CA PRO A 233 -9.03 13.60 -7.79
C PRO A 233 -8.83 12.40 -6.85
N LEU A 234 -8.46 12.66 -5.60
CA LEU A 234 -8.24 11.59 -4.59
C LEU A 234 -9.47 10.70 -4.41
N VAL A 235 -10.68 11.24 -4.58
CA VAL A 235 -11.93 10.48 -4.49
C VAL A 235 -12.05 9.44 -5.60
N TRP A 236 -11.58 9.74 -6.82
CA TRP A 236 -11.56 8.75 -7.91
C TRP A 236 -10.63 7.59 -7.56
N GLY A 237 -9.46 7.89 -6.99
CA GLY A 237 -8.55 6.87 -6.46
C GLY A 237 -9.20 6.05 -5.35
N ALA A 238 -9.86 6.69 -4.38
CA ALA A 238 -10.56 6.01 -3.29
C ALA A 238 -11.63 5.03 -3.79
N VAL A 239 -12.48 5.47 -4.72
CA VAL A 239 -13.54 4.64 -5.30
C VAL A 239 -12.94 3.48 -6.11
N ALA A 240 -11.99 3.77 -7.00
CA ALA A 240 -11.35 2.74 -7.83
C ALA A 240 -10.62 1.69 -6.98
N LEU A 241 -9.87 2.10 -5.94
CA LEU A 241 -9.18 1.16 -5.05
C LEU A 241 -10.15 0.26 -4.27
N ALA A 242 -11.28 0.79 -3.80
CA ALA A 242 -12.32 -0.01 -3.14
C ALA A 242 -12.94 -1.05 -4.08
N LEU A 243 -13.31 -0.63 -5.30
CA LEU A 243 -13.88 -1.53 -6.30
C LEU A 243 -12.87 -2.60 -6.77
N LEU A 244 -11.63 -2.22 -7.01
CA LEU A 244 -10.56 -3.14 -7.43
C LEU A 244 -10.18 -4.12 -6.30
N ASN A 245 -10.20 -3.69 -5.05
CA ASN A 245 -10.00 -4.60 -3.91
C ASN A 245 -11.18 -5.57 -3.78
N PHE A 246 -12.42 -5.12 -3.98
CA PHE A 246 -13.58 -6.00 -4.00
C PHE A 246 -13.54 -7.01 -5.17
N ALA A 247 -13.10 -6.57 -6.35
CA ALA A 247 -12.85 -7.47 -7.48
C ALA A 247 -11.74 -8.49 -7.15
N THR A 248 -10.71 -8.08 -6.41
CA THR A 248 -9.68 -8.98 -5.90
C THR A 248 -10.28 -10.01 -4.94
N LEU A 249 -11.15 -9.61 -4.02
CA LEU A 249 -11.85 -10.55 -3.13
C LEU A 249 -12.65 -11.58 -3.93
N ALA A 250 -13.44 -11.13 -4.91
CA ALA A 250 -14.24 -12.00 -5.77
C ALA A 250 -13.37 -12.99 -6.58
N LEU A 251 -12.25 -12.52 -7.11
CA LEU A 251 -11.41 -13.34 -7.99
C LEU A 251 -10.41 -14.21 -7.22
N ALA A 252 -9.79 -13.70 -6.17
CA ALA A 252 -8.74 -14.39 -5.39
C ALA A 252 -9.31 -15.19 -4.20
N GLY A 253 -10.57 -14.96 -3.80
CA GLY A 253 -11.16 -15.51 -2.59
C GLY A 253 -10.65 -14.87 -1.30
N ARG A 254 -9.74 -13.88 -1.41
CA ARG A 254 -9.14 -13.14 -0.30
C ARG A 254 -8.91 -11.68 -0.69
N PRO A 255 -8.91 -10.73 0.26
CA PRO A 255 -8.64 -9.32 -0.01
C PRO A 255 -7.25 -9.09 -0.59
N TRP A 256 -7.07 -7.91 -1.19
CA TRP A 256 -5.79 -7.46 -1.70
C TRP A 256 -4.74 -7.35 -0.57
N GLY A 257 -3.55 -7.92 -0.85
CA GLY A 257 -2.36 -7.84 -0.02
C GLY A 257 -1.13 -7.63 -0.91
N ILE A 258 0.03 -7.35 -0.29
CA ILE A 258 1.29 -7.03 -0.98
C ILE A 258 2.46 -7.75 -0.32
N THR A 259 2.63 -7.51 0.98
CA THR A 259 3.88 -7.84 1.68
C THR A 259 4.19 -9.33 1.86
N SER A 260 3.24 -10.23 1.60
CA SER A 260 3.51 -11.68 1.55
C SER A 260 4.41 -12.06 0.38
N ALA A 261 4.27 -11.41 -0.78
CA ALA A 261 5.15 -11.64 -1.92
C ALA A 261 6.60 -11.26 -1.59
N PHE A 262 6.82 -10.18 -0.84
CA PHE A 262 8.17 -9.76 -0.48
C PHE A 262 8.88 -10.78 0.43
N ALA A 263 8.14 -11.40 1.36
CA ALA A 263 8.66 -12.50 2.16
C ALA A 263 9.02 -13.70 1.28
N LEU A 264 8.14 -14.07 0.34
CA LEU A 264 8.36 -15.17 -0.60
C LEU A 264 9.56 -14.92 -1.51
N TRP A 265 9.70 -13.72 -2.07
CA TRP A 265 10.82 -13.37 -2.93
C TRP A 265 12.14 -13.44 -2.17
N GLY A 266 12.18 -12.89 -0.95
CA GLY A 266 13.34 -13.00 -0.07
C GLY A 266 13.69 -14.45 0.24
N ALA A 267 12.68 -15.27 0.57
CA ALA A 267 12.86 -16.69 0.88
C ALA A 267 13.39 -17.47 -0.32
N LYS A 268 12.83 -17.26 -1.51
CA LYS A 268 13.28 -17.90 -2.76
C LYS A 268 14.73 -17.53 -3.10
N VAL A 269 15.10 -16.26 -2.94
CA VAL A 269 16.50 -15.83 -3.15
C VAL A 269 17.41 -16.49 -2.13
N ALA A 270 17.06 -16.49 -0.84
CA ALA A 270 17.89 -17.09 0.20
C ALA A 270 18.01 -18.62 0.06
N SER A 271 16.92 -19.32 -0.28
CA SER A 271 16.96 -20.74 -0.63
C SER A 271 17.83 -21.03 -1.85
N GLY A 272 17.79 -20.19 -2.88
CA GLY A 272 18.68 -20.29 -4.04
C GLY A 272 20.16 -20.07 -3.70
N LEU A 273 20.45 -19.35 -2.61
CA LEU A 273 21.80 -19.16 -2.07
C LEU A 273 22.21 -20.25 -1.06
N GLY A 274 21.39 -21.30 -0.87
CA GLY A 274 21.69 -22.43 0.00
C GLY A 274 21.22 -22.29 1.45
N VAL A 275 20.46 -21.24 1.80
CA VAL A 275 19.86 -21.11 3.13
C VAL A 275 18.63 -22.00 3.23
N ASP A 276 18.58 -22.89 4.23
CA ASP A 276 17.41 -23.73 4.49
C ASP A 276 16.27 -22.94 5.15
N VAL A 277 15.62 -22.09 4.35
CA VAL A 277 14.46 -21.29 4.77
C VAL A 277 13.24 -22.17 5.08
N GLY A 278 13.17 -23.37 4.49
CA GLY A 278 12.08 -24.33 4.72
C GLY A 278 12.05 -24.85 6.16
N SER A 279 13.20 -24.88 6.84
CA SER A 279 13.29 -25.25 8.25
C SER A 279 12.68 -24.23 9.22
N TRP A 280 12.42 -22.98 8.79
CA TRP A 280 11.92 -21.95 9.70
C TRP A 280 10.43 -22.11 9.98
N VAL A 281 10.02 -21.89 11.24
CA VAL A 281 8.63 -22.08 11.71
C VAL A 281 7.58 -21.40 10.82
N PHE A 282 7.87 -20.18 10.34
CA PHE A 282 6.97 -19.46 9.43
C PHE A 282 6.69 -20.23 8.13
N TRP A 283 7.71 -20.86 7.55
CA TRP A 283 7.65 -21.54 6.27
C TRP A 283 7.16 -22.98 6.36
N GLN A 284 7.08 -23.54 7.58
CA GLN A 284 6.47 -24.86 7.83
C GLN A 284 4.93 -24.82 7.82
N GLY A 285 4.32 -23.64 8.00
CA GLY A 285 2.86 -23.50 7.91
C GLY A 285 2.32 -23.84 6.52
N ALA A 286 1.26 -24.65 6.42
CA ALA A 286 0.80 -25.26 5.16
C ALA A 286 0.67 -24.30 3.97
N ALA A 287 0.10 -23.11 4.16
CA ALA A 287 -0.04 -22.11 3.10
C ALA A 287 1.32 -21.53 2.65
N ASN A 288 2.23 -21.28 3.59
CA ASN A 288 3.56 -20.74 3.32
C ASN A 288 4.48 -21.79 2.70
N ALA A 289 4.44 -23.03 3.21
CA ALA A 289 5.16 -24.17 2.64
C ALA A 289 4.75 -24.41 1.17
N LYS A 290 3.44 -24.38 0.89
CA LYS A 290 2.92 -24.49 -0.48
C LYS A 290 3.43 -23.36 -1.38
N ALA A 291 3.43 -22.12 -0.89
CA ALA A 291 3.96 -20.98 -1.64
C ALA A 291 5.48 -21.09 -1.87
N LEU A 292 6.24 -21.57 -0.88
CA LEU A 292 7.68 -21.77 -0.99
C LEU A 292 8.04 -22.92 -1.93
N ALA A 293 7.21 -23.95 -2.05
CA ALA A 293 7.41 -25.04 -3.01
C ALA A 293 7.01 -24.62 -4.44
N ALA A 294 5.94 -23.84 -4.60
CA ALA A 294 5.42 -23.43 -5.90
C ALA A 294 6.29 -22.36 -6.58
N PRO A 295 6.25 -22.24 -7.92
CA PRO A 295 6.85 -21.13 -8.64
C PRO A 295 6.21 -19.77 -8.28
N VAL A 296 6.99 -18.69 -8.34
CA VAL A 296 6.53 -17.33 -7.96
C VAL A 296 5.34 -16.85 -8.79
N TRP A 297 5.24 -17.25 -10.06
CA TRP A 297 4.12 -16.88 -10.94
C TRP A 297 2.79 -17.54 -10.57
N GLN A 298 2.78 -18.55 -9.68
CA GLN A 298 1.55 -19.12 -9.11
C GLN A 298 1.08 -18.36 -7.86
N ASP A 299 1.96 -17.59 -7.21
CA ASP A 299 1.56 -16.78 -6.06
C ASP A 299 0.75 -15.56 -6.52
N ILE A 300 -0.49 -15.48 -6.04
CA ILE A 300 -1.44 -14.42 -6.38
C ILE A 300 -0.86 -13.04 -6.07
N THR A 301 -0.24 -12.89 -4.89
CA THR A 301 0.27 -11.58 -4.45
C THR A 301 1.44 -11.14 -5.30
N SER A 302 2.35 -12.06 -5.65
CA SER A 302 3.49 -11.78 -6.52
C SER A 302 3.05 -11.31 -7.91
N VAL A 303 2.08 -11.98 -8.52
CA VAL A 303 1.56 -11.59 -9.84
C VAL A 303 0.85 -10.24 -9.78
N MET A 304 0.05 -9.98 -8.74
CA MET A 304 -0.58 -8.68 -8.55
C MET A 304 0.45 -7.56 -8.33
N ASP A 305 1.51 -7.79 -7.55
CA ASP A 305 2.56 -6.82 -7.30
C ASP A 305 3.36 -6.47 -8.55
N ILE A 306 3.67 -7.47 -9.39
CA ILE A 306 4.25 -7.25 -10.72
C ILE A 306 3.28 -6.42 -11.58
N GLY A 307 1.99 -6.77 -11.56
CA GLY A 307 0.94 -5.99 -12.21
C GLY A 307 0.96 -4.53 -11.74
N ILE A 308 1.03 -4.26 -10.45
CA ILE A 308 1.07 -2.91 -9.87
C ILE A 308 2.27 -2.11 -10.42
N VAL A 309 3.45 -2.70 -10.48
CA VAL A 309 4.65 -2.05 -11.02
C VAL A 309 4.45 -1.72 -12.51
N LEU A 310 3.96 -2.67 -13.30
CA LEU A 310 3.72 -2.49 -14.74
C LEU A 310 2.60 -1.47 -15.03
N GLY A 311 1.51 -1.50 -14.27
CA GLY A 311 0.42 -0.55 -14.38
C GLY A 311 0.83 0.87 -14.00
N ALA A 312 1.68 1.02 -12.98
CA ALA A 312 2.25 2.31 -12.62
C ALA A 312 3.25 2.81 -13.67
N LEU A 313 4.04 1.92 -14.28
CA LEU A 313 4.91 2.26 -15.42
C LEU A 313 4.12 2.75 -16.62
N LEU A 314 3.02 2.07 -16.95
CA LEU A 314 2.08 2.49 -17.99
C LEU A 314 1.51 3.88 -17.69
N ALA A 315 1.02 4.09 -16.48
CA ALA A 315 0.47 5.39 -16.04
C ALA A 315 1.51 6.52 -16.08
N ALA A 316 2.74 6.26 -15.62
CA ALA A 316 3.84 7.21 -15.67
C ALA A 316 4.23 7.60 -17.10
N GLY A 317 4.26 6.60 -17.99
CA GLY A 317 4.47 6.79 -19.43
C GLY A 317 3.38 7.62 -20.08
N LEU A 318 2.10 7.29 -19.83
CA LEU A 318 0.93 8.02 -20.35
C LEU A 318 0.86 9.47 -19.84
N ALA A 319 1.30 9.70 -18.60
CA ALA A 319 1.40 11.04 -18.01
C ALA A 319 2.61 11.84 -18.52
N GLY A 320 3.56 11.22 -19.25
CA GLY A 320 4.81 11.85 -19.69
C GLY A 320 5.76 12.20 -18.54
N ARG A 321 5.63 11.52 -17.39
CA ARG A 321 6.37 11.81 -16.15
C ARG A 321 7.42 10.76 -15.80
N PHE A 322 7.65 9.79 -16.68
CA PHE A 322 8.69 8.78 -16.48
C PHE A 322 10.08 9.39 -16.71
N ALA A 323 10.78 9.69 -15.61
CA ALA A 323 12.09 10.32 -15.62
C ALA A 323 12.98 9.71 -14.51
N PRO A 324 13.60 8.53 -14.75
CA PRO A 324 14.43 7.90 -13.75
C PRO A 324 15.69 8.72 -13.47
N ASN A 325 15.92 9.03 -12.19
CA ASN A 325 17.13 9.68 -11.72
C ASN A 325 17.92 8.72 -10.84
N LEU A 326 19.14 8.38 -11.25
CA LEU A 326 20.04 7.48 -10.53
C LEU A 326 20.90 8.19 -9.48
N ARG A 327 20.91 9.53 -9.47
CA ARG A 327 21.68 10.32 -8.49
C ARG A 327 20.89 10.44 -7.19
N ILE A 328 21.22 9.59 -6.22
CA ILE A 328 20.56 9.55 -4.90
C ILE A 328 21.55 10.06 -3.84
N PRO A 329 21.22 11.11 -3.07
CA PRO A 329 22.07 11.58 -1.97
C PRO A 329 22.29 10.49 -0.91
N THR A 330 23.49 10.40 -0.33
CA THR A 330 23.86 9.33 0.62
C THR A 330 22.93 9.26 1.84
N ARG A 331 22.56 10.40 2.42
CA ARG A 331 21.60 10.43 3.55
C ARG A 331 20.22 9.89 3.18
N SER A 332 19.79 10.18 1.96
CA SER A 332 18.57 9.66 1.38
C SER A 332 18.68 8.14 1.22
N LEU A 333 19.80 7.64 0.71
CA LEU A 333 20.06 6.21 0.57
C LEU A 333 20.02 5.49 1.92
N VAL A 334 20.69 6.00 2.96
CA VAL A 334 20.66 5.44 4.32
C VAL A 334 19.23 5.38 4.87
N ALA A 335 18.43 6.43 4.65
CA ALA A 335 17.01 6.42 5.03
C ALA A 335 16.19 5.38 4.27
N ALA A 336 16.51 5.13 2.99
CA ALA A 336 15.85 4.09 2.19
C ALA A 336 16.18 2.68 2.73
N VAL A 337 17.43 2.43 3.12
CA VAL A 337 17.88 1.17 3.73
C VAL A 337 17.17 0.93 5.06
N ILE A 338 17.29 1.87 6.00
CA ILE A 338 16.68 1.77 7.33
C ILE A 338 15.16 1.67 7.20
N GLY A 339 14.56 2.54 6.37
CA GLY A 339 13.13 2.54 6.11
C GLY A 339 12.64 1.22 5.52
N GLY A 340 13.34 0.67 4.53
CA GLY A 340 13.04 -0.64 3.94
C GLY A 340 13.06 -1.75 4.98
N LEU A 341 14.13 -1.86 5.78
CA LEU A 341 14.23 -2.88 6.83
C LEU A 341 13.08 -2.80 7.84
N LEU A 342 12.75 -1.59 8.33
CA LEU A 342 11.64 -1.38 9.27
C LEU A 342 10.29 -1.71 8.65
N LEU A 343 10.07 -1.35 7.38
CA LEU A 343 8.86 -1.68 6.63
C LEU A 343 8.70 -3.20 6.47
N GLY A 344 9.77 -3.89 6.06
CA GLY A 344 9.81 -5.34 5.91
C GLY A 344 9.47 -6.04 7.20
N TYR A 345 10.27 -5.77 8.23
CA TYR A 345 10.16 -6.42 9.52
C TYR A 345 8.79 -6.16 10.17
N GLY A 346 8.40 -4.89 10.24
CA GLY A 346 7.13 -4.48 10.84
C GLY A 346 5.91 -5.07 10.12
N SER A 347 5.96 -5.24 8.80
CA SER A 347 4.82 -5.77 8.04
C SER A 347 4.53 -7.24 8.30
N ARG A 348 5.52 -8.02 8.74
CA ARG A 348 5.34 -9.44 9.07
C ARG A 348 4.79 -9.60 10.47
N LEU A 349 5.36 -8.87 11.43
CA LEU A 349 4.92 -8.85 12.82
C LEU A 349 3.47 -8.36 12.95
N ALA A 350 3.09 -7.38 12.13
CA ALA A 350 1.76 -6.78 12.15
C ALA A 350 0.83 -7.35 11.07
N TYR A 351 1.05 -8.60 10.64
CA TYR A 351 0.22 -9.34 9.68
C TYR A 351 -0.23 -8.56 8.43
N GLY A 352 0.55 -7.57 8.00
CA GLY A 352 0.17 -6.70 6.90
C GLY A 352 0.83 -5.32 6.91
N CYS A 353 0.62 -4.61 5.82
CA CYS A 353 0.99 -3.21 5.61
C CYS A 353 -0.27 -2.33 5.56
N ASN A 354 -0.19 -1.09 5.05
CA ASN A 354 -1.38 -0.26 4.82
C ASN A 354 -2.44 -0.94 3.96
N ILE A 355 -2.04 -1.73 2.96
CA ILE A 355 -3.01 -2.44 2.12
C ILE A 355 -3.56 -3.66 2.87
N GLY A 356 -2.68 -4.54 3.36
CA GLY A 356 -3.12 -5.77 4.04
C GLY A 356 -3.86 -5.51 5.36
N ALA A 357 -3.22 -4.81 6.30
CA ALA A 357 -3.76 -4.62 7.65
C ALA A 357 -4.78 -3.47 7.72
N TYR A 358 -4.41 -2.28 7.26
CA TYR A 358 -5.28 -1.11 7.39
C TYR A 358 -6.46 -1.14 6.44
N PHE A 359 -6.22 -1.28 5.13
CA PHE A 359 -7.30 -1.25 4.15
C PHE A 359 -8.11 -2.54 4.15
N SER A 360 -7.47 -3.65 3.79
CA SER A 360 -8.11 -4.96 3.66
C SER A 360 -8.52 -5.57 5.00
N GLY A 361 -7.74 -5.36 6.07
CA GLY A 361 -8.09 -5.84 7.41
C GLY A 361 -9.33 -5.14 7.98
N ILE A 362 -9.41 -3.80 7.89
CA ILE A 362 -10.63 -3.07 8.31
C ILE A 362 -11.80 -3.40 7.39
N ALA A 363 -11.59 -3.48 6.07
CA ALA A 363 -12.63 -3.92 5.12
C ALA A 363 -13.13 -5.35 5.41
N SER A 364 -12.31 -6.18 6.04
CA SER A 364 -12.68 -7.54 6.47
C SER A 364 -13.32 -7.60 7.86
N GLY A 365 -13.51 -6.45 8.53
CA GLY A 365 -14.03 -6.37 9.88
C GLY A 365 -13.03 -6.81 10.96
N SER A 366 -11.73 -6.85 10.66
CA SER A 366 -10.72 -7.32 11.62
C SER A 366 -10.38 -6.27 12.67
N LEU A 367 -10.44 -6.64 13.94
CA LEU A 367 -9.99 -5.78 15.06
C LEU A 367 -8.51 -5.40 14.93
N HIS A 368 -7.69 -6.32 14.41
CA HIS A 368 -6.28 -6.11 14.13
C HIS A 368 -6.02 -4.88 13.26
N GLY A 369 -6.87 -4.60 12.26
CA GLY A 369 -6.70 -3.46 11.37
C GLY A 369 -6.80 -2.10 12.09
N TRP A 370 -7.65 -2.02 13.13
CA TRP A 370 -7.79 -0.83 13.96
C TRP A 370 -6.60 -0.65 14.93
N LEU A 371 -6.15 -1.74 15.55
CA LEU A 371 -4.94 -1.73 16.37
C LEU A 371 -3.72 -1.28 15.55
N TRP A 372 -3.60 -1.82 14.34
CA TRP A 372 -2.55 -1.46 13.38
C TRP A 372 -2.62 0.04 13.04
N LEU A 373 -3.81 0.58 12.74
CA LEU A 373 -3.99 2.00 12.42
C LEU A 373 -3.42 2.90 13.52
N VAL A 374 -3.81 2.66 14.79
CA VAL A 374 -3.38 3.48 15.92
C VAL A 374 -1.86 3.40 16.10
N ALA A 375 -1.31 2.19 16.18
CA ALA A 375 0.12 1.99 16.40
C ALA A 375 0.97 2.54 15.24
N ALA A 376 0.57 2.30 13.99
CA ALA A 376 1.25 2.84 12.83
C ALA A 376 1.16 4.37 12.74
N PHE A 377 0.03 4.97 13.12
CA PHE A 377 -0.12 6.43 13.12
C PHE A 377 0.82 7.09 14.15
N ILE A 378 0.94 6.49 15.35
CA ILE A 378 1.92 6.92 16.36
C ILE A 378 3.36 6.78 15.83
N GLY A 379 3.68 5.65 15.21
CA GLY A 379 4.97 5.42 14.56
C GLY A 379 5.28 6.43 13.46
N ASN A 380 4.29 6.82 12.67
CA ASN A 380 4.43 7.90 11.68
C ASN A 380 4.79 9.23 12.35
N GLY A 381 4.19 9.54 13.50
CA GLY A 381 4.53 10.74 14.27
C GLY A 381 6.01 10.79 14.68
N VAL A 382 6.59 9.65 15.04
CA VAL A 382 8.04 9.54 15.30
C VAL A 382 8.82 9.68 14.00
N GLY A 383 8.43 8.94 12.96
CA GLY A 383 9.09 8.98 11.65
C GLY A 383 9.15 10.38 11.02
N VAL A 384 8.06 11.17 11.11
CA VAL A 384 8.01 12.56 10.62
C VAL A 384 9.03 13.43 11.35
N ARG A 385 9.24 13.24 12.66
CA ARG A 385 10.26 13.98 13.43
C ARG A 385 11.68 13.59 13.07
N LEU A 386 11.91 12.35 12.63
CA LEU A 386 13.23 11.86 12.23
C LEU A 386 13.62 12.27 10.80
N ARG A 387 12.64 12.53 9.92
CA ARG A 387 12.89 12.89 8.50
C ARG A 387 13.91 14.03 8.29
N PRO A 388 13.87 15.16 9.02
CA PRO A 388 14.80 16.28 8.80
C PRO A 388 16.29 15.93 9.03
N TRP A 389 16.60 14.79 9.64
CA TRP A 389 17.98 14.32 9.77
C TRP A 389 18.51 13.70 8.48
N PHE A 390 17.62 13.10 7.68
CA PHE A 390 17.96 12.44 6.42
C PHE A 390 17.68 13.31 5.19
N PHE A 391 16.70 14.21 5.27
CA PHE A 391 16.25 15.07 4.19
C PHE A 391 16.50 16.54 4.56
N ALA A 392 17.66 17.08 4.13
CA ALA A 392 18.09 18.43 4.48
C ALA A 392 17.13 19.54 3.99
N GLU A 393 16.45 19.32 2.86
CA GLU A 393 15.47 20.25 2.28
C GLU A 393 14.21 20.44 3.16
N GLU A 394 13.91 19.50 4.08
CA GLU A 394 12.77 19.61 4.99
C GLU A 394 13.07 20.43 6.26
N ARG A 395 14.30 20.93 6.45
CA ARG A 395 14.69 21.72 7.63
C ARG A 395 14.18 23.17 7.65
N SER A 396 13.45 23.64 6.64
CA SER A 396 12.94 25.01 6.62
C SER A 396 11.44 25.08 6.94
N PRO A 397 11.06 25.60 8.11
CA PRO A 397 10.42 26.89 8.19
C PRO A 397 11.53 27.95 8.22
N GLN A 398 11.51 28.89 7.27
CA GLN A 398 12.18 30.17 7.51
C GLN A 398 11.68 30.66 8.87
N GLY A 399 12.60 30.74 9.84
CA GLY A 399 12.35 31.52 11.04
C GLY A 399 11.99 32.94 10.58
N LEU A 400 11.07 33.58 11.29
CA LEU A 400 10.91 35.03 11.21
C LEU A 400 12.31 35.63 11.26
N THR A 401 12.78 36.18 10.15
CA THR A 401 13.92 37.09 10.18
C THR A 401 13.38 38.32 10.86
N GLY A 402 13.52 38.36 12.19
CA GLY A 402 13.40 39.58 12.96
C GLY A 402 14.54 40.50 12.55
N CYS A 403 14.27 41.32 11.54
CA CYS A 403 14.67 42.70 11.34
C CYS A 403 13.88 43.20 10.13
#